data_AF-A0A0L7QT66-F1
#
_entry.id   AF-A0A0L7QT66-F1
#
_cell.length_a   1.000
_cell.length_b   1.000
_cell.length_c   1.000
_cell.angle_alpha   90.00
_cell.angle_beta   90.00
_cell.angle_gamma   90.00
#
_symmetry.space_group_name_H-M   'P 1'
#
loop_
_entity.id
_entity.type
_entity.pdbx_description
1 polymer ?
#
loop_
_entity_poly.entity_id
_entity_poly.type
_entity_poly.pdbx_seq_one_letter_code
_entity_poly.pdbx_strand_id
1 'polypeptide(L)'
;MGAVHLKCLERWLEESNRSSCELCRYQFHVKRTLRYHVLHSIIIWMCLSQEQHQLYARSLRADLLRSIIITPMAIGCSYICIVAADFYAKNNYDNFPPVQWTTYLLLAMMSLLLFSYFVWMYMAIQYHQKVWFYWWQKTSTVKIILDPGNRTSMTYKYNVSQV
;
A
#
# COMPACT_ATOMS: atom_id res chain seq x y z
N MET A 1 43.51 -5.75 -1.13
CA MET A 1 42.06 -5.55 -1.24
C MET A 1 41.40 -6.25 -0.06
N GLY A 2 40.49 -5.59 0.65
CA GLY A 2 39.78 -6.20 1.79
C GLY A 2 38.81 -7.27 1.31
N ALA A 3 38.80 -8.43 1.97
CA ALA A 3 37.79 -9.46 1.73
C ALA A 3 36.56 -9.17 2.60
N VAL A 4 35.37 -9.24 2.01
CA VAL A 4 34.09 -9.07 2.71
C VAL A 4 33.24 -10.30 2.47
N HIS A 5 32.48 -10.72 3.47
CA HIS A 5 31.54 -11.84 3.31
C HIS A 5 30.45 -11.50 2.29
N LEU A 6 30.09 -12.48 1.46
CA LEU A 6 29.02 -12.34 0.47
C LEU A 6 27.71 -11.85 1.10
N LYS A 7 27.32 -12.43 2.25
CA LYS A 7 26.10 -12.03 2.99
C LYS A 7 26.14 -10.57 3.47
N CYS A 8 27.31 -10.09 3.92
CA CYS A 8 27.49 -8.71 4.36
C CYS A 8 27.43 -7.76 3.15
N LEU A 9 28.00 -8.15 2.02
CA LEU A 9 27.93 -7.39 0.77
C LEU A 9 26.51 -7.32 0.21
N GLU A 10 25.78 -8.44 0.19
CA GLU A 10 24.38 -8.49 -0.24
C GLU A 10 23.49 -7.61 0.64
N ARG A 11 23.65 -7.71 1.96
CA ARG A 11 22.93 -6.86 2.92
C ARG A 11 23.27 -5.38 2.77
N TRP A 12 24.54 -5.05 2.56
CA TRP A 12 24.96 -3.68 2.31
C TRP A 12 24.39 -3.14 0.98
N LEU A 13 24.35 -3.94 -0.08
CA LEU A 13 23.73 -3.56 -1.37
C LEU A 13 22.20 -3.40 -1.26
N GLU A 14 21.56 -4.20 -0.39
CA GLU A 14 20.14 -4.10 -0.03
C GLU A 14 19.86 -2.79 0.72
N GLU A 15 20.60 -2.50 1.78
CA GLU A 15 20.42 -1.29 2.60
C GLU A 15 20.79 0.00 1.85
N SER A 16 21.86 -0.02 1.05
CA SER A 16 22.30 1.14 0.25
C SER A 16 21.49 1.35 -1.03
N ASN A 17 20.65 0.38 -1.43
CA ASN A 17 19.91 0.37 -2.68
C ASN A 17 20.79 0.58 -3.94
N ARG A 18 22.06 0.15 -3.89
CA ARG A 18 23.02 0.25 -5.00
C ARG A 18 23.27 -1.12 -5.64
N SER A 19 23.71 -1.11 -6.90
CA SER A 19 24.18 -2.30 -7.64
C SER A 19 25.67 -2.21 -7.98
N SER A 20 26.36 -1.19 -7.46
CA SER A 20 27.77 -0.92 -7.74
C SER A 20 28.51 -0.61 -6.44
N CYS A 21 29.81 -0.91 -6.41
CA CYS A 21 30.68 -0.52 -5.31
C CYS A 21 30.83 1.01 -5.25
N GLU A 22 30.83 1.59 -4.05
CA GLU A 22 31.00 3.04 -3.87
C GLU A 22 32.45 3.52 -4.07
N LEU A 23 33.43 2.70 -3.69
CA LEU A 23 34.86 3.05 -3.81
C LEU A 23 35.37 2.87 -5.24
N CYS A 24 35.12 1.69 -5.82
CA CYS A 24 35.71 1.34 -7.12
C CYS A 24 34.71 1.38 -8.29
N ARG A 25 33.44 1.70 -8.05
CA ARG A 25 32.35 1.73 -9.06
C ARG A 25 32.14 0.45 -9.85
N TYR A 26 32.72 -0.66 -9.42
CA TYR A 26 32.49 -1.96 -10.05
C TYR A 26 31.00 -2.34 -9.98
N GLN A 27 30.42 -2.72 -11.11
CA GLN A 27 29.03 -3.16 -11.23
C GLN A 27 28.90 -4.63 -10.86
N PHE A 28 28.07 -4.92 -9.86
CA PHE A 28 27.72 -6.28 -9.50
C PHE A 28 26.49 -6.73 -10.30
N HIS A 29 26.52 -7.95 -10.82
CA HIS A 29 25.32 -8.59 -11.36
C HIS A 29 24.42 -9.05 -10.21
N VAL A 30 23.41 -8.25 -9.89
CA VAL A 30 22.45 -8.52 -8.82
C VAL A 30 21.05 -8.74 -9.35
N LYS A 31 20.38 -9.77 -8.85
CA LYS A 31 18.93 -9.99 -9.03
C LYS A 31 18.23 -9.51 -7.77
N ARG A 32 17.34 -8.53 -7.93
CA ARG A 32 16.42 -8.09 -6.86
C ARG A 32 15.17 -8.94 -6.95
N THR A 33 14.93 -9.77 -5.95
CA THR A 33 13.72 -10.58 -5.85
C THR A 33 12.81 -9.98 -4.80
N LEU A 34 11.58 -9.64 -5.18
CA LEU A 34 10.58 -9.16 -4.24
C LEU A 34 10.23 -10.29 -3.27
N ARG A 35 10.41 -10.04 -1.97
CA ARG A 35 10.33 -11.06 -0.93
C ARG A 35 8.89 -11.55 -0.67
N TYR A 36 7.88 -10.80 -1.09
CA TYR A 36 6.47 -11.06 -0.82
C TYR A 36 5.56 -10.76 -2.02
N HIS A 37 4.52 -11.58 -2.20
CA HIS A 37 3.40 -11.31 -3.12
C HIS A 37 2.64 -10.04 -2.70
N VAL A 38 2.03 -9.31 -3.66
CA VAL A 38 1.42 -7.98 -3.45
C VAL A 38 0.48 -7.96 -2.24
N LEU A 39 -0.45 -8.92 -2.15
CA LEU A 39 -1.41 -9.01 -1.04
C LEU A 39 -0.74 -9.29 0.31
N HIS A 40 0.27 -10.17 0.32
CA HIS A 40 1.00 -10.52 1.54
C HIS A 40 1.87 -9.34 2.02
N SER A 41 2.44 -8.57 1.09
CA SER A 41 3.16 -7.34 1.36
C SER A 41 2.24 -6.27 1.96
N ILE A 42 1.00 -6.15 1.50
CA ILE A 42 0.00 -5.23 2.09
C ILE A 42 -0.36 -5.67 3.52
N ILE A 43 -0.62 -6.96 3.76
CA ILE A 43 -0.95 -7.48 5.10
C ILE A 43 0.21 -7.28 6.07
N ILE A 44 1.43 -7.64 5.65
CA ILE A 44 2.64 -7.41 6.46
C ILE A 44 2.82 -5.92 6.71
N TRP A 45 2.69 -5.07 5.69
CA TRP A 45 2.85 -3.64 5.87
C TRP A 45 1.81 -3.07 6.84
N MET A 46 0.55 -3.51 6.79
CA MET A 46 -0.49 -3.10 7.76
C MET A 46 -0.24 -3.63 9.18
N CYS A 47 0.38 -4.80 9.33
CA CYS A 47 0.62 -5.46 10.63
C CYS A 47 1.95 -5.03 11.28
N LEU A 48 3.02 -4.98 10.48
CA LEU A 48 4.41 -4.72 10.87
C LEU A 48 4.79 -3.24 10.89
N SER A 49 3.96 -2.34 10.32
CA SER A 49 4.15 -0.88 10.45
C SER A 49 4.10 -0.37 11.89
N GLN A 50 3.88 -1.25 12.87
CA GLN A 50 3.72 -0.93 14.27
C GLN A 50 5.02 -0.50 14.96
N GLU A 51 6.21 -0.91 14.51
CA GLU A 51 7.44 -0.71 15.31
C GLU A 51 8.32 0.48 14.89
N GLN A 52 8.50 0.75 13.59
CA GLN A 52 9.51 1.74 13.12
C GLN A 52 8.91 3.06 12.58
N HIS A 53 7.59 3.14 12.32
CA HIS A 53 6.93 4.32 11.71
C HIS A 53 5.62 4.69 12.43
N GLN A 54 5.70 4.86 13.74
CA GLN A 54 4.57 5.08 14.67
C GLN A 54 3.62 6.23 14.25
N LEU A 55 4.14 7.35 13.74
CA LEU A 55 3.30 8.52 13.38
C LEU A 55 2.51 8.29 12.08
N TYR A 56 3.15 7.74 11.05
CA TYR A 56 2.52 7.50 9.75
C TYR A 56 1.53 6.32 9.80
N ALA A 57 1.90 5.25 10.52
CA ALA A 57 1.06 4.06 10.72
C ALA A 57 -0.23 4.36 11.50
N ARG A 58 -0.19 5.33 12.43
CA ARG A 58 -1.37 5.76 13.18
C ARG A 58 -2.39 6.45 12.28
N SER A 59 -1.94 7.24 11.31
CA SER A 59 -2.82 7.87 10.32
C SER A 59 -3.55 6.82 9.47
N LEU A 60 -2.85 5.76 9.06
CA LEU A 60 -3.41 4.65 8.28
C LEU A 60 -4.54 3.92 9.01
N ARG A 61 -4.30 3.53 10.26
CA ARG A 61 -5.33 2.88 11.07
C ARG A 61 -6.51 3.80 11.29
N ALA A 62 -6.27 5.09 11.56
CA ALA A 62 -7.32 6.07 11.73
C ALA A 62 -8.15 6.29 10.45
N ASP A 63 -7.52 6.29 9.27
CA ASP A 63 -8.21 6.42 7.99
C ASP A 63 -9.03 5.17 7.63
N LEU A 64 -8.46 3.98 7.84
CA LEU A 64 -9.16 2.71 7.61
C LEU A 64 -10.32 2.51 8.58
N LEU A 65 -10.13 2.79 9.88
CA LEU A 65 -11.21 2.75 10.86
C LEU A 65 -12.32 3.74 10.52
N ARG A 66 -11.97 4.97 10.12
CA ARG A 66 -12.94 5.95 9.62
C ARG A 66 -13.69 5.42 8.40
N SER A 67 -13.00 4.81 7.43
CA SER A 67 -13.66 4.22 6.28
C SER A 67 -14.63 3.11 6.70
N ILE A 68 -14.21 2.14 7.52
CA ILE A 68 -15.04 1.02 7.97
C ILE A 68 -16.31 1.49 8.68
N ILE A 69 -16.25 2.62 9.39
CA ILE A 69 -17.40 3.20 10.09
C ILE A 69 -18.27 4.04 9.14
N ILE A 70 -17.67 4.86 8.28
CA ILE A 70 -18.40 5.80 7.41
C ILE A 70 -19.06 5.07 6.23
N THR A 71 -18.44 4.02 5.66
CA THR A 71 -19.01 3.26 4.54
C THR A 71 -20.40 2.68 4.86
N PRO A 72 -20.63 1.92 5.94
CA PRO A 72 -21.96 1.38 6.24
C PRO A 72 -22.96 2.47 6.58
N MET A 73 -22.52 3.57 7.22
CA MET A 73 -23.37 4.72 7.49
C MET A 73 -23.85 5.37 6.18
N ALA A 74 -22.95 5.59 5.23
CA ALA A 74 -23.26 6.13 3.92
C ALA A 74 -24.21 5.22 3.12
N ILE A 75 -24.00 3.90 3.18
CA ILE A 75 -24.90 2.91 2.57
C ILE A 75 -26.29 3.00 3.21
N GLY A 76 -26.39 3.02 4.54
CA GLY A 76 -27.65 3.17 5.26
C GLY A 76 -28.40 4.45 4.89
N CYS A 77 -27.70 5.59 4.87
CA CYS A 77 -28.28 6.87 4.45
C CYS A 77 -28.78 6.83 3.00
N SER A 78 -27.99 6.26 2.08
CA SER A 78 -28.40 6.12 0.67
C SER A 78 -29.65 5.25 0.51
N TYR A 79 -29.72 4.14 1.26
CA TYR A 79 -30.87 3.24 1.27
C TYR A 79 -32.14 3.94 1.77
N ILE A 80 -32.06 4.66 2.90
CA ILE A 80 -33.18 5.42 3.45
C ILE A 80 -33.66 6.49 2.45
N CYS A 81 -32.75 7.19 1.77
CA CYS A 81 -33.11 8.18 0.78
C CYS A 81 -33.79 7.59 -0.47
N ILE A 82 -33.37 6.41 -0.92
CA ILE A 82 -34.04 5.71 -2.02
C ILE A 82 -35.45 5.27 -1.61
N VAL A 83 -35.60 4.69 -0.42
CA VAL A 83 -36.91 4.29 0.11
C VAL A 83 -37.85 5.49 0.28
N ALA A 84 -37.32 6.61 0.79
CA ALA A 84 -38.09 7.85 0.91
C ALA A 84 -38.55 8.35 -0.48
N ALA A 85 -37.65 8.37 -1.46
CA ALA A 85 -37.97 8.79 -2.82
C ALA A 85 -39.04 7.91 -3.48
N ASP A 86 -38.95 6.58 -3.31
CA ASP A 86 -39.94 5.63 -3.82
C ASP A 86 -41.31 5.82 -3.14
N PHE A 87 -41.32 6.05 -1.82
CA PHE A 87 -42.54 6.35 -1.07
C PHE A 87 -43.21 7.64 -1.57
N TYR A 88 -42.43 8.71 -1.80
CA TYR A 88 -42.96 9.96 -2.34
C TYR A 88 -43.46 9.83 -3.78
N ALA A 89 -42.77 9.04 -4.62
CA ALA A 89 -43.16 8.79 -6.00
C ALA A 89 -44.44 7.96 -6.10
N LYS A 90 -44.58 6.90 -5.27
CA LYS A 90 -45.72 5.98 -5.33
C LYS A 90 -47.04 6.59 -4.86
N ASN A 91 -46.98 7.56 -3.95
CA ASN A 91 -48.16 8.16 -3.34
C ASN A 91 -48.77 9.32 -4.18
N ASN A 92 -48.31 9.54 -5.42
CA ASN A 92 -48.81 10.55 -6.39
C ASN A 92 -49.09 11.92 -5.73
N TYR A 93 -48.12 12.46 -4.99
CA TYR A 93 -48.18 13.82 -4.46
C TYR A 93 -47.99 14.89 -5.57
N ASP A 94 -48.50 14.65 -6.77
CA ASP A 94 -48.38 15.53 -7.96
C ASP A 94 -49.07 16.88 -7.76
N ASN A 95 -49.99 16.96 -6.80
CA ASN A 95 -50.71 18.18 -6.46
C ASN A 95 -49.88 19.17 -5.60
N PHE A 96 -48.73 18.76 -5.08
CA PHE A 96 -47.83 19.63 -4.32
C PHE A 96 -46.48 19.81 -5.03
N PRO A 97 -46.32 20.84 -5.88
CA PRO A 97 -45.05 21.13 -6.55
C PRO A 97 -43.83 21.20 -5.61
N PRO A 98 -43.89 21.71 -4.35
CA PRO A 98 -42.70 21.75 -3.50
C PRO A 98 -42.17 20.37 -3.09
N VAL A 99 -42.97 19.29 -3.13
CA VAL A 99 -42.53 17.94 -2.69
C VAL A 99 -41.58 17.26 -3.68
N GLN A 100 -41.76 17.54 -4.97
CA GLN A 100 -40.90 16.97 -6.02
C GLN A 100 -39.51 17.61 -5.98
N TRP A 101 -39.45 18.95 -5.87
CA TRP A 101 -38.19 19.69 -5.75
C TRP A 101 -37.39 19.31 -4.51
N THR A 102 -38.05 19.11 -3.36
CA THR A 102 -37.35 18.69 -2.13
C THR A 102 -36.79 17.28 -2.25
N THR A 103 -37.49 16.35 -2.93
CA THR A 103 -36.98 14.99 -3.18
C THR A 103 -35.76 15.02 -4.10
N TYR A 104 -35.81 15.78 -5.21
CA TYR A 104 -34.66 15.94 -6.10
C TYR A 104 -33.46 16.60 -5.41
N LEU A 105 -33.71 17.61 -4.58
CA LEU A 105 -32.68 18.29 -3.80
C LEU A 105 -32.05 17.35 -2.76
N LEU A 106 -32.85 16.51 -2.10
CA LEU A 106 -32.37 15.49 -1.16
C LEU A 106 -31.45 14.48 -1.86
N LEU A 107 -31.85 13.96 -3.03
CA LEU A 107 -31.01 13.05 -3.81
C LEU A 107 -29.71 13.73 -4.27
N ALA A 108 -29.80 14.97 -4.75
CA ALA A 108 -28.63 15.73 -5.18
C ALA A 108 -27.64 15.93 -4.03
N MET A 109 -28.10 16.34 -2.85
CA MET A 109 -27.25 16.51 -1.66
C MET A 109 -26.60 15.19 -1.23
N MET A 110 -27.34 14.08 -1.22
CA MET A 110 -26.77 12.76 -0.92
C MET A 110 -25.72 12.32 -1.94
N SER A 111 -25.96 12.58 -3.23
CA SER A 111 -25.01 12.25 -4.28
C SER A 111 -23.70 13.03 -4.14
N LEU A 112 -23.76 14.31 -3.78
CA LEU A 112 -22.58 15.15 -3.53
C LEU A 112 -21.79 14.67 -2.31
N LEU A 113 -22.48 14.26 -1.23
CA LEU A 113 -21.86 13.69 -0.04
C LEU A 113 -21.13 12.39 -0.37
N LEU A 114 -21.77 11.47 -1.09
CA LEU A 114 -21.15 10.23 -1.54
C LEU A 114 -19.94 10.51 -2.45
N PHE A 115 -20.08 11.40 -3.41
CA PHE A 115 -18.99 11.78 -4.31
C PHE A 115 -17.78 12.34 -3.53
N SER A 116 -18.02 13.27 -2.60
CA SER A 116 -16.96 13.83 -1.76
C SER A 116 -16.26 12.77 -0.90
N TYR A 117 -17.02 11.80 -0.38
CA TYR A 117 -16.48 10.66 0.36
C TYR A 117 -15.58 9.77 -0.53
N PHE A 118 -16.04 9.45 -1.75
CA PHE A 118 -15.24 8.67 -2.69
C PHE A 118 -13.97 9.40 -3.11
N VAL A 119 -14.03 10.72 -3.33
CA VAL A 119 -12.84 11.54 -3.63
C VAL A 119 -11.87 11.52 -2.45
N TRP A 120 -12.34 11.68 -1.22
CA TRP A 120 -11.50 11.59 -0.02
C TRP A 120 -10.82 10.22 0.10
N MET A 121 -11.59 9.13 -0.08
CA MET A 121 -11.07 7.77 -0.07
C MET A 121 -10.02 7.55 -1.18
N TYR A 122 -10.28 8.03 -2.39
CA TYR A 122 -9.34 7.93 -3.50
C TYR A 122 -8.03 8.65 -3.19
N MET A 123 -8.09 9.88 -2.68
CA MET A 123 -6.91 10.66 -2.31
C MET A 123 -6.11 9.96 -1.19
N ALA A 124 -6.80 9.43 -0.18
CA ALA A 124 -6.18 8.67 0.90
C ALA A 124 -5.47 7.41 0.36
N ILE A 125 -6.17 6.62 -0.47
CA ILE A 125 -5.61 5.41 -1.08
C ILE A 125 -4.39 5.74 -1.94
N GLN A 126 -4.45 6.76 -2.79
CA GLN A 126 -3.34 7.15 -3.67
C GLN A 126 -2.10 7.58 -2.87
N TYR A 127 -2.30 8.34 -1.81
CA TYR A 127 -1.21 8.73 -0.91
C TYR A 127 -0.56 7.50 -0.27
N HIS A 128 -1.37 6.59 0.25
CA HIS A 128 -0.91 5.38 0.92
C HIS A 128 -0.25 4.38 -0.04
N GLN A 129 -0.77 4.25 -1.26
CA GLN A 129 -0.16 3.44 -2.32
C GLN A 129 1.25 3.91 -2.66
N LYS A 130 1.48 5.23 -2.74
CA LYS A 130 2.83 5.77 -2.98
C LYS A 130 3.80 5.43 -1.86
N VAL A 131 3.39 5.57 -0.61
CA VAL A 131 4.25 5.26 0.54
C VAL A 131 4.50 3.75 0.68
N TRP A 132 3.47 2.94 0.47
CA TRP A 132 3.62 1.49 0.42
C TRP A 132 4.55 1.05 -0.70
N PHE A 133 4.39 1.61 -1.91
CA PHE A 133 5.24 1.29 -3.05
C PHE A 133 6.70 1.68 -2.79
N TYR A 134 6.93 2.85 -2.20
CA TYR A 134 8.27 3.28 -1.80
C TYR A 134 8.89 2.32 -0.77
N TRP A 135 8.14 1.94 0.26
CA TRP A 135 8.59 0.96 1.26
C TRP A 135 8.86 -0.42 0.64
N TRP A 136 7.98 -0.87 -0.25
CA TRP A 136 8.07 -2.16 -0.91
C TRP A 136 9.30 -2.26 -1.80
N GLN A 137 9.59 -1.19 -2.55
CA GLN A 137 10.80 -1.09 -3.36
C GLN A 137 12.07 -1.14 -2.50
N LYS A 138 12.04 -0.55 -1.30
CA LYS A 138 13.16 -0.57 -0.34
C LYS A 138 13.35 -1.92 0.35
N THR A 139 12.29 -2.72 0.51
CA THR A 139 12.33 -4.05 1.15
C THR A 139 12.60 -5.18 0.14
N SER A 140 13.39 -4.89 -0.90
CA SER A 140 13.75 -5.86 -1.93
C SER A 140 15.07 -6.54 -1.60
N THR A 141 15.03 -7.85 -1.38
CA THR A 141 16.25 -8.63 -1.09
C THR A 141 17.11 -8.76 -2.34
N VAL A 142 18.39 -8.41 -2.18
CA VAL A 142 19.39 -8.39 -3.25
C VAL A 142 20.21 -9.67 -3.19
N LYS A 143 20.22 -10.46 -4.27
CA LYS A 143 21.10 -11.63 -4.41
C LYS A 143 22.09 -11.42 -5.55
N ILE A 144 23.37 -11.67 -5.29
CA ILE A 144 24.42 -11.55 -6.30
C ILE A 144 24.43 -12.83 -7.14
N ILE A 145 24.38 -12.70 -8.47
CA ILE A 145 24.56 -13.83 -9.39
C ILE A 145 26.06 -14.03 -9.54
N LEU A 146 26.59 -15.05 -8.88
CA LEU A 146 27.96 -15.50 -9.08
C LEU A 146 27.99 -16.44 -10.28
N ASP A 147 28.92 -16.21 -11.20
CA ASP A 147 29.25 -17.18 -12.23
C ASP A 147 29.67 -18.52 -11.60
N PRO A 148 29.34 -19.65 -12.24
CA PRO A 148 29.56 -20.98 -11.68
C PRO A 148 31.01 -21.26 -11.26
N GLY A 149 32.00 -20.66 -11.95
CA GLY A 149 33.42 -20.76 -11.58
C GLY A 149 33.81 -20.04 -10.29
N ASN A 150 33.06 -19.00 -9.88
CA ASN A 150 33.30 -18.29 -8.62
C ASN A 150 32.56 -18.91 -7.43
N ARG A 151 31.47 -19.67 -7.67
CA ARG A 151 30.76 -20.40 -6.61
C ARG A 151 31.64 -21.46 -5.98
N THR A 152 32.35 -22.25 -6.79
CA THR A 152 33.27 -23.29 -6.32
C THR A 152 34.41 -22.73 -5.48
N SER A 153 34.96 -21.56 -5.83
CA SER A 153 36.03 -20.93 -5.03
C SER A 153 35.54 -20.38 -3.68
N MET A 154 34.30 -19.88 -3.60
CA MET A 154 33.69 -19.46 -2.33
C MET A 154 33.34 -20.65 -1.43
N THR A 155 32.79 -21.74 -1.97
CA THR A 155 32.49 -22.95 -1.19
C THR A 155 33.78 -23.59 -0.66
N TYR A 156 34.84 -23.59 -1.46
CA TYR A 156 36.16 -24.03 -1.04
C TYR A 156 36.70 -23.18 0.12
N LYS A 157 36.66 -21.83 0.02
CA LYS A 157 37.10 -20.94 1.11
C LYS A 157 36.26 -21.07 2.38
N TYR A 158 34.95 -21.28 2.26
CA TYR A 158 34.08 -21.53 3.41
C TYR A 158 34.50 -22.81 4.16
N ASN A 159 34.75 -23.90 3.43
CA ASN A 159 35.22 -25.15 4.02
C ASN A 159 36.60 -25.03 4.67
N VAL A 160 37.53 -24.27 4.06
CA VAL A 160 38.88 -24.07 4.63
C VAL A 160 38.87 -23.17 5.87
N SER A 161 37.87 -22.30 6.04
CA SER A 161 37.76 -21.40 7.21
C SER A 161 37.09 -22.06 8.43
N GLN A 162 36.59 -23.30 8.29
CA GLN A 162 35.99 -24.09 9.37
C GLN A 162 36.87 -25.26 9.84
N VAL A 163 38.11 -25.35 9.36
CA VAL A 163 39.13 -26.34 9.78
C VAL A 163 40.19 -25.64 10.62
#